data_AF-A0AAV8X7Q9-F1
#
_entry.id   AF-A0AAV8X7Q9-F1
#
_cell.length_a   1.000
_cell.length_b   1.000
_cell.length_c   1.000
_cell.angle_alpha   90.00
_cell.angle_beta   90.00
_cell.angle_gamma   90.00
#
_symmetry.space_group_name_H-M   'P 1'
#
loop_
_entity.id
_entity.type
_entity.pdbx_description
1 polymer ?
#
loop_
_entity_poly.entity_id
_entity_poly.type
_entity_poly.pdbx_seq_one_letter_code
_entity_poly.pdbx_strand_id
1 'polypeptide(L)'
;MDAKPKPPSRYFERPDGEDVLGKWLHVMKPTLLTAFGISTVDVMCYSHPKGYLATLGRYAYIGLPLVGVSTAFVCTTNMAASLRKKDDKKRPIIGFNMGMALGLFAVIKKVSCDNGWNLFPAMT
;
A
#
# COMPACT_ATOMS: atom_id res chain seq x y z
N MET A 1 18.37 12.62 -30.61
CA MET A 1 17.23 12.14 -29.79
C MET A 1 17.68 10.80 -29.28
N ASP A 2 18.34 10.74 -28.12
CA ASP A 2 19.07 9.53 -27.72
C ASP A 2 18.87 9.25 -26.23
N ALA A 3 17.68 8.76 -25.90
CA ALA A 3 17.45 8.15 -24.60
C ALA A 3 18.08 6.74 -24.62
N LYS A 4 19.34 6.64 -24.19
CA LYS A 4 19.95 5.33 -23.89
C LYS A 4 19.01 4.54 -22.98
N PRO A 5 18.75 3.24 -23.23
CA PRO A 5 17.91 2.43 -22.35
C PRO A 5 18.55 2.37 -20.96
N LYS A 6 17.87 2.96 -19.96
CA LYS A 6 18.36 3.00 -18.57
C LYS A 6 18.23 1.61 -17.92
N PRO A 7 19.21 1.18 -17.11
CA PRO A 7 19.25 -0.15 -16.47
C PRO A 7 18.03 -0.41 -15.56
N PRO A 8 17.72 -1.68 -15.25
CA PRO A 8 16.57 -2.04 -14.41
C PRO A 8 16.69 -1.35 -13.05
N SER A 9 15.79 -0.40 -12.79
CA SER A 9 15.95 0.58 -11.71
C SER A 9 15.94 -0.06 -10.33
N ARG A 10 16.98 0.20 -9.54
CA ARG A 10 16.89 0.11 -8.08
C ARG A 10 15.99 1.24 -7.61
N TYR A 11 15.17 0.99 -6.58
CA TYR A 11 14.14 1.93 -6.10
C TYR A 11 14.65 3.38 -5.88
N PHE A 12 15.92 3.54 -5.50
CA PHE A 12 16.56 4.83 -5.17
C PHE A 12 17.31 5.52 -6.32
N GLU A 13 17.30 4.98 -7.55
CA GLU A 13 18.08 5.55 -8.66
C GLU A 13 17.40 6.72 -9.39
N ARG A 14 16.07 6.83 -9.30
CA ARG A 14 15.30 7.96 -9.85
C ARG A 14 14.77 8.83 -8.73
N PRO A 15 14.73 10.16 -8.88
CA PRO A 15 14.07 11.05 -7.94
C PRO A 15 12.59 10.66 -7.78
N ASP A 16 12.02 10.82 -6.58
CA ASP A 16 10.59 10.56 -6.36
C ASP A 16 9.74 11.56 -7.16
N GLY A 17 8.74 11.08 -7.89
CA GLY A 17 7.84 11.90 -8.73
C GLY A 17 8.05 11.82 -10.25
N GLU A 18 9.16 11.25 -10.75
CA GLU A 18 9.37 11.03 -12.19
C GLU A 18 8.88 9.66 -12.69
N ASP A 19 9.13 8.58 -11.95
CA ASP A 19 8.83 7.21 -12.38
C ASP A 19 8.04 6.44 -11.33
N VAL A 20 6.74 6.73 -11.26
CA VAL A 20 5.83 6.11 -10.30
C VAL A 20 5.61 4.63 -10.62
N LEU A 21 5.44 4.27 -11.89
CA LEU A 21 5.14 2.90 -12.31
C LEU A 21 6.32 1.95 -12.11
N GLY A 22 7.54 2.36 -12.48
CA GLY A 22 8.74 1.54 -12.28
C GLY A 22 9.00 1.26 -10.80
N LYS A 23 8.83 2.28 -9.94
CA LYS A 23 8.96 2.14 -8.48
C LYS A 23 7.86 1.27 -7.90
N TRP A 24 6.63 1.43 -8.36
CA TRP A 24 5.50 0.61 -7.95
C TRP A 24 5.75 -0.87 -8.25
N LEU A 25 6.13 -1.21 -9.50
CA LEU A 25 6.46 -2.59 -9.89
C LEU A 25 7.62 -3.17 -9.07
N HIS A 26 8.61 -2.35 -8.70
CA HIS A 26 9.71 -2.80 -7.86
C HIS A 26 9.27 -3.11 -6.43
N VAL A 27 8.38 -2.29 -5.86
CA VAL A 27 7.78 -2.50 -4.53
C VAL A 27 6.80 -3.68 -4.53
N MET A 28 6.13 -3.95 -5.65
CA MET A 28 5.24 -5.11 -5.76
C MET A 28 5.97 -6.44 -5.57
N LYS A 29 7.24 -6.58 -5.98
CA LYS A 29 7.99 -7.83 -5.82
C LYS A 29 8.09 -8.31 -4.36
N PRO A 30 8.63 -7.52 -3.41
CA PRO A 30 8.65 -7.91 -2.00
C PRO A 30 7.24 -7.93 -1.38
N THR A 31 6.31 -7.09 -1.85
CA THR A 31 4.92 -7.09 -1.35
C THR A 31 4.20 -8.40 -1.68
N LEU A 32 4.33 -8.89 -2.91
CA LEU A 32 3.71 -10.14 -3.32
C LEU A 32 4.36 -11.34 -2.63
N LEU A 33 5.69 -11.30 -2.43
CA LEU A 33 6.39 -12.35 -1.70
C LEU A 33 5.94 -12.44 -0.24
N THR A 34 5.79 -11.30 0.43
CA THR A 34 5.28 -11.22 1.82
C THR A 34 3.80 -11.59 1.90
N ALA A 35 2.97 -11.13 0.96
CA ALA A 35 1.56 -11.51 0.88
C ALA A 35 1.40 -13.02 0.70
N PHE A 36 2.23 -13.62 -0.17
CA PHE A 36 2.23 -15.07 -0.37
C PHE A 36 2.63 -15.80 0.92
N GLY A 37 3.75 -15.40 1.55
CA GLY A 37 4.22 -16.02 2.80
C GLY A 37 3.19 -15.95 3.94
N ILE A 38 2.61 -14.76 4.18
CA ILE A 38 1.59 -14.58 5.22
C ILE A 38 0.34 -15.41 4.89
N SER A 39 -0.09 -15.43 3.64
CA SER A 39 -1.26 -16.20 3.22
C SER A 39 -1.02 -17.71 3.34
N THR A 40 0.20 -18.19 3.08
CA THR A 40 0.56 -19.59 3.30
C THR A 40 0.48 -19.96 4.78
N VAL A 41 1.01 -19.11 5.67
CA VAL A 41 0.90 -19.32 7.12
C VAL A 41 -0.56 -19.29 7.59
N ASP A 42 -1.38 -18.33 7.12
CA ASP A 42 -2.80 -18.26 7.48
C ASP A 42 -3.57 -19.53 7.04
N VAL A 43 -3.35 -19.97 5.81
CA VAL A 43 -4.03 -21.16 5.26
C VAL A 43 -3.59 -22.44 5.97
N MET A 44 -2.30 -22.57 6.28
CA MET A 44 -1.74 -23.77 6.92
C MET A 44 -1.98 -23.84 8.43
N CYS A 45 -1.97 -22.73 9.15
CA CYS A 45 -1.98 -22.73 10.61
C CYS A 45 -3.35 -22.35 11.19
N TYR A 46 -4.16 -21.58 10.47
CA TYR A 46 -5.40 -21.02 11.03
C TYR A 46 -6.63 -21.43 10.23
N SER A 47 -6.78 -20.88 9.02
CA SER A 47 -8.04 -20.92 8.27
C SER A 47 -8.41 -22.29 7.71
N HIS A 48 -7.44 -23.17 7.42
CA HIS A 48 -7.64 -24.51 6.82
C HIS A 48 -8.80 -24.59 5.79
N PRO A 49 -8.85 -23.68 4.79
CA PRO A 49 -9.97 -23.63 3.85
C PRO A 49 -10.03 -24.91 3.01
N LYS A 50 -11.24 -25.45 2.84
CA LYS A 50 -11.46 -26.65 2.03
C LYS A 50 -11.76 -26.26 0.59
N GLY A 51 -10.90 -26.70 -0.34
CA GLY A 51 -11.07 -26.53 -1.78
C GLY A 51 -10.28 -25.37 -2.38
N TYR A 52 -9.92 -25.50 -3.67
CA TYR A 52 -9.03 -24.57 -4.36
C TYR A 52 -9.55 -23.13 -4.42
N LEU A 53 -10.85 -22.95 -4.65
CA LEU A 53 -11.44 -21.61 -4.78
C LEU A 53 -11.47 -20.86 -3.45
N ALA A 54 -11.77 -21.55 -2.35
CA ALA A 54 -11.78 -20.96 -1.01
C ALA A 54 -10.36 -20.55 -0.56
N THR A 55 -9.36 -21.39 -0.87
CA THR A 55 -7.95 -21.06 -0.63
C THR A 55 -7.55 -19.82 -1.43
N LEU A 56 -7.84 -19.80 -2.74
CA LEU A 56 -7.49 -18.66 -3.58
C LEU A 56 -8.22 -17.38 -3.15
N GLY A 57 -9.47 -17.50 -2.71
CA GLY A 57 -10.22 -16.41 -2.08
C GLY A 57 -9.55 -15.89 -0.80
N ARG A 58 -8.93 -16.74 0.02
CA ARG A 58 -8.14 -16.29 1.18
C ARG A 58 -6.84 -15.60 0.83
N TYR A 59 -6.11 -16.13 -0.15
CA TYR A 59 -4.93 -15.45 -0.69
C TYR A 59 -5.28 -14.07 -1.24
N ALA A 60 -6.41 -13.92 -1.94
CA ALA A 60 -6.90 -12.63 -2.41
C ALA A 60 -7.32 -11.72 -1.23
N TYR A 61 -8.00 -12.26 -0.22
CA TYR A 61 -8.46 -11.50 0.95
C TYR A 61 -7.31 -10.85 1.73
N ILE A 62 -6.16 -11.53 1.84
CA ILE A 62 -4.96 -11.00 2.52
C ILE A 62 -4.08 -10.21 1.56
N GLY A 63 -3.90 -10.71 0.33
CA GLY A 63 -3.02 -10.12 -0.66
C GLY A 63 -3.52 -8.78 -1.21
N LEU A 64 -4.83 -8.64 -1.48
CA LEU A 64 -5.38 -7.40 -2.05
C LEU A 64 -5.20 -6.19 -1.11
N PRO A 65 -5.45 -6.28 0.21
CA PRO A 65 -5.13 -5.19 1.13
C PRO A 65 -3.64 -4.86 1.18
N LEU A 66 -2.73 -5.85 1.19
CA LEU A 66 -1.28 -5.61 1.21
C LEU A 66 -0.79 -4.88 -0.05
N VAL A 67 -1.28 -5.31 -1.21
CA VAL A 67 -1.05 -4.63 -2.48
C VAL A 67 -1.67 -3.22 -2.46
N GLY A 68 -2.86 -3.06 -1.89
CA GLY A 68 -3.51 -1.76 -1.73
C GLY A 68 -2.70 -0.77 -0.88
N VAL A 69 -2.21 -1.21 0.29
CA VAL A 69 -1.40 -0.38 1.21
C VAL A 69 -0.07 0.02 0.57
N SER A 70 0.62 -0.93 -0.07
CA SER A 70 1.89 -0.65 -0.75
C SER A 70 1.70 0.29 -1.94
N THR A 71 0.63 0.12 -2.72
CA THR A 71 0.28 1.00 -3.84
C THR A 71 -0.04 2.41 -3.33
N ALA A 72 -0.87 2.52 -2.30
CA ALA A 72 -1.20 3.80 -1.67
C ALA A 72 0.07 4.48 -1.14
N PHE A 73 0.96 3.75 -0.47
CA PHE A 73 2.24 4.28 0.00
C PHE A 73 3.09 4.85 -1.14
N VAL A 74 3.30 4.08 -2.22
CA VAL A 74 4.09 4.53 -3.38
C VAL A 74 3.43 5.76 -4.04
N CYS A 75 2.13 5.73 -4.26
CA CYS A 75 1.41 6.86 -4.85
C CYS A 75 1.49 8.11 -3.97
N THR A 76 1.28 7.97 -2.66
CA THR A 76 1.31 9.09 -1.72
C THR A 76 2.71 9.68 -1.59
N THR A 77 3.77 8.87 -1.48
CA THR A 77 5.14 9.39 -1.38
C THR A 77 5.56 10.11 -2.66
N ASN A 78 5.20 9.57 -3.84
CA ASN A 78 5.49 10.21 -5.12
C ASN A 78 4.65 11.48 -5.34
N MET A 79 3.37 11.49 -4.95
CA MET A 79 2.52 12.68 -5.08
C MET A 79 2.96 13.80 -4.12
N ALA A 80 3.27 13.45 -2.87
CA ALA A 80 3.91 14.37 -1.93
C ALA A 80 5.27 14.83 -2.45
N ALA A 81 5.97 13.98 -3.21
CA ALA A 81 7.24 14.32 -3.80
C ALA A 81 7.13 15.40 -4.86
N SER A 82 6.21 15.22 -5.80
CA SER A 82 5.89 16.14 -6.88
C SER A 82 5.38 17.49 -6.37
N LEU A 83 4.57 17.51 -5.31
CA LEU A 83 4.04 18.75 -4.72
C LEU A 83 5.13 19.60 -4.05
N ARG A 84 6.13 18.97 -3.41
CA ARG A 84 7.18 19.68 -2.66
C ARG A 84 8.45 19.99 -3.47
N LYS A 85 8.61 19.43 -4.68
CA LYS A 85 9.81 19.56 -5.56
C LYS A 85 11.17 19.47 -4.83
N LYS A 86 11.25 18.75 -3.71
CA LYS A 86 12.42 18.71 -2.83
C LYS A 86 12.76 17.28 -2.46
N ASP A 87 13.88 16.77 -2.95
CA ASP A 87 14.24 15.36 -2.79
C ASP A 87 15.04 15.13 -1.49
N ASP A 88 14.33 15.02 -0.37
CA ASP A 88 14.93 14.75 0.95
C ASP A 88 14.84 13.25 1.32
N LYS A 89 15.98 12.63 1.66
CA LYS A 89 16.10 11.19 2.00
C LYS A 89 15.23 10.72 3.20
N LYS A 90 14.74 11.64 4.05
CA LYS A 90 13.91 11.37 5.24
C LYS A 90 12.38 11.32 4.95
N ARG A 91 11.96 11.53 3.69
CA ARG A 91 10.56 11.54 3.24
C ARG A 91 9.73 10.27 3.45
N PRO A 92 10.26 9.04 3.39
CA PRO A 92 9.45 7.82 3.57
C PRO A 92 8.70 7.79 4.90
N ILE A 93 9.27 8.41 5.93
CA ILE A 93 8.71 8.50 7.28
C ILE A 93 7.44 9.36 7.29
N ILE A 94 7.36 10.43 6.48
CA ILE A 94 6.17 11.29 6.41
C ILE A 94 5.02 10.56 5.70
N GLY A 95 5.33 9.86 4.60
CA GLY A 95 4.34 9.03 3.91
C GLY A 95 3.81 7.90 4.80
N PHE A 96 4.67 7.30 5.60
CA PHE A 96 4.28 6.30 6.60
C PHE A 96 3.38 6.88 7.69
N ASN A 97 3.75 8.02 8.29
CA ASN A 97 2.93 8.67 9.33
C ASN A 97 1.57 9.13 8.81
N MET A 98 1.50 9.64 7.58
CA MET A 98 0.24 10.05 6.97
C MET A 98 -0.64 8.83 6.61
N GLY A 99 -0.03 7.76 6.10
CA GLY A 99 -0.74 6.49 5.85
C GLY A 99 -1.31 5.88 7.13
N MET A 100 -0.55 5.90 8.22
CA MET A 100 -1.01 5.46 9.55
C MET A 100 -2.14 6.34 10.08
N ALA A 101 -2.02 7.67 9.98
CA ALA A 101 -3.06 8.60 10.44
C ALA A 101 -4.37 8.41 9.65
N LEU A 102 -4.30 8.33 8.32
CA LEU A 102 -5.49 8.11 7.47
C LEU A 102 -6.08 6.71 7.68
N GLY A 103 -5.25 5.68 7.87
CA GLY A 103 -5.69 4.33 8.21
C GLY A 103 -6.43 4.29 9.55
N LEU A 104 -5.89 4.97 10.58
CA LEU A 104 -6.54 5.11 11.87
C LEU A 104 -7.88 5.86 11.75
N PHE A 105 -7.93 6.96 11.01
CA PHE A 105 -9.18 7.69 10.75
C PHE A 105 -10.23 6.83 10.04
N ALA A 106 -9.82 6.00 9.08
CA ALA A 106 -10.74 5.08 8.39
C ALA A 106 -11.31 4.02 9.33
N VAL A 107 -10.48 3.48 10.24
CA VAL A 107 -10.93 2.55 11.29
C VAL A 107 -11.88 3.25 12.25
N ILE A 108 -11.56 4.45 12.73
CA ILE A 108 -12.43 5.25 13.60
C ILE A 108 -13.78 5.49 12.92
N LYS A 109 -13.79 5.92 11.64
CA LYS A 109 -15.03 6.13 10.89
C LYS A 109 -15.87 4.87 10.79
N LYS A 110 -15.23 3.72 10.53
CA LYS A 110 -15.94 2.42 10.47
C LYS A 110 -16.53 2.05 11.84
N VAL A 111 -15.73 2.12 12.91
CA VAL A 111 -16.17 1.85 14.28
C VAL A 111 -17.31 2.77 14.71
N SER A 112 -17.29 4.04 14.31
CA SER A 112 -18.36 4.99 14.62
C SER A 112 -19.65 4.68 13.86
N CYS A 113 -19.59 4.27 12.59
CA CYS A 113 -20.77 3.78 11.87
C CYS A 113 -21.37 2.52 12.52
N ASP A 114 -20.52 1.57 12.93
CA ASP A 114 -20.96 0.31 13.54
C ASP A 114 -21.62 0.52 14.93
N ASN A 115 -21.17 1.54 15.68
CA ASN A 115 -21.74 1.90 16.99
C ASN A 115 -22.88 2.94 16.89
N GLY A 116 -23.28 3.36 15.69
CA GLY A 116 -24.31 4.38 15.49
C GLY A 116 -23.93 5.78 15.97
N TRP A 117 -22.63 6.06 16.11
CA TRP A 117 -22.12 7.36 16.55
C TRP A 117 -22.03 8.32 15.36
N ASN A 118 -22.74 9.44 15.44
CA ASN A 118 -22.67 10.51 14.45
C ASN A 118 -21.39 11.33 14.67
N LEU A 119 -20.30 10.91 14.02
CA LEU A 119 -18.99 11.57 14.13
C LEU A 119 -19.01 13.03 13.63
N PHE A 120 -19.92 13.32 12.70
CA PHE A 120 -20.25 14.67 12.26
C PHE A 120 -21.72 14.92 12.59
N PRO A 121 -22.06 16.01 13.31
CA PRO A 121 -23.45 16.40 13.48
C PRO A 121 -24.08 16.65 12.10
N ALA A 122 -25.37 16.35 11.94
CA ALA A 122 -26.10 16.70 10.74
C ALA A 122 -25.93 18.21 10.49
N MET A 123 -25.49 18.57 9.29
CA MET A 123 -25.44 19.97 8.87
C MET A 123 -26.89 20.44 8.65
N THR A 124 -27.53 20.88 9.72
CA THR A 124 -28.77 21.69 9.72
C THR A 124 -28.50 22.98 10.46
#